data_AF-A0A6B3IDU8-F1
#
_entry.id   AF-A0A6B3IDU8-F1
#
_cell.length_a   1.000
_cell.length_b   1.000
_cell.length_c   1.000
_cell.angle_alpha   90.00
_cell.angle_beta   90.00
_cell.angle_gamma   90.00
#
_symmetry.space_group_name_H-M   'P 1'
#
loop_
_entity.id
_entity.type
_entity.pdbx_description
1 polymer ?
#
loop_
_entity_poly.entity_id
_entity_poly.type
_entity_poly.pdbx_seq_one_letter_code
_entity_poly.pdbx_strand_id
1 'polypeptide(L)'
;LQNELESEKGSWDMTSALGKSINTYFALLEQKAGLCETVEMAKKVGYERGDGKKIVEAPSITLGSEVSTPLSMAGAYAAFANRGTYCTPIAIESITDPNDKKIKVPETQCSRAMSENTADTINQMLKGVVEDGTGTQAGLSDRDNAGKTGTTNDRKDAWFVGYTPNLSTAVWVGDDIGEKSSMFNVTIGGQYYDKVCGGCLPGPIWKIAMTGALNASETPQFNPVSVPRAKPKEDKEKEGGDGDRGDDDGDREDGKPGGIQLPPGLIGGAGGGGGDQDQDRRGGGRSGP
;
A
#
# COMPACT_ATOMS: atom_id res chain seq x y z
N LEU A 1 12.18 -1.82 -21.63
CA LEU A 1 11.22 -2.03 -20.51
C LEU A 1 11.50 -3.39 -19.90
N GLN A 2 11.71 -3.45 -18.59
CA GLN A 2 11.96 -4.70 -17.86
C GLN A 2 11.20 -4.68 -16.53
N ASN A 3 10.93 -5.87 -15.98
CA ASN A 3 10.38 -6.04 -14.64
C ASN A 3 11.51 -5.99 -13.59
N GLU A 4 11.16 -5.98 -12.31
CA GLU A 4 12.13 -5.92 -11.21
C GLU A 4 12.98 -7.20 -11.15
N LEU A 5 12.35 -8.36 -11.34
CA LEU A 5 13.02 -9.66 -11.30
C LEU A 5 12.99 -10.34 -12.67
N GLU A 6 14.10 -11.00 -13.05
CA GLU A 6 14.14 -11.79 -14.28
C GLU A 6 13.18 -12.98 -14.29
N SER A 7 12.74 -13.44 -13.11
CA SER A 7 11.76 -14.51 -12.94
C SER A 7 10.31 -14.07 -13.22
N GLU A 8 10.05 -12.77 -13.31
CA GLU A 8 8.71 -12.20 -13.55
C GLU A 8 8.33 -12.28 -15.04
N LYS A 9 8.18 -13.51 -15.53
CA LYS A 9 7.85 -13.84 -16.92
C LYS A 9 6.52 -14.58 -17.01
N GLY A 10 5.87 -14.52 -18.18
CA GLY A 10 4.63 -15.24 -18.46
C GLY A 10 3.37 -14.37 -18.41
N SER A 11 2.22 -15.03 -18.28
CA SER A 11 0.91 -14.38 -18.27
C SER A 11 0.43 -14.12 -16.85
N TRP A 12 -0.19 -12.97 -16.65
CA TRP A 12 -0.70 -12.50 -15.36
C TRP A 12 -2.16 -12.07 -15.53
N ASP A 13 -3.00 -12.30 -14.52
CA ASP A 13 -4.21 -11.48 -14.36
C ASP A 13 -3.85 -10.11 -13.78
N MET A 14 -4.78 -9.15 -13.90
CA MET A 14 -4.52 -7.77 -13.48
C MET A 14 -4.27 -7.64 -11.98
N THR A 15 -4.92 -8.45 -11.15
CA THR A 15 -4.76 -8.40 -9.69
C THR A 15 -3.37 -8.87 -9.30
N SER A 16 -2.94 -10.02 -9.83
CA SER A 16 -1.60 -10.55 -9.60
C SER A 16 -0.50 -9.64 -10.17
N ALA A 17 -0.73 -9.06 -11.35
CA ALA A 17 0.19 -8.10 -11.96
C ALA A 17 0.33 -6.82 -11.12
N LEU A 18 -0.77 -6.30 -10.56
CA LEU A 18 -0.77 -5.15 -9.65
C LEU A 18 -0.05 -5.49 -8.33
N GLY A 19 -0.36 -6.64 -7.74
CA GLY A 19 0.26 -7.16 -6.51
C GLY A 19 1.77 -7.26 -6.60
N LYS A 20 2.29 -7.73 -7.74
CA LYS A 20 3.73 -7.87 -8.02
C LYS A 20 4.36 -6.67 -8.74
N SER A 21 3.57 -5.68 -9.13
CA SER A 21 4.04 -4.49 -9.84
C SER A 21 4.73 -4.80 -11.19
N ILE A 22 4.13 -5.66 -12.01
CA ILE A 22 4.71 -6.13 -13.28
C ILE A 22 4.69 -5.04 -14.35
N ASN A 23 5.82 -4.34 -14.54
CA ASN A 23 5.97 -3.23 -15.48
C ASN A 23 5.50 -3.55 -16.91
N THR A 24 5.86 -4.72 -17.44
CA THR A 24 5.49 -5.11 -18.81
C THR A 24 3.97 -5.30 -18.98
N TYR A 25 3.27 -5.71 -17.93
CA TYR A 25 1.81 -5.83 -17.95
C TYR A 25 1.16 -4.46 -18.07
N PHE A 26 1.59 -3.49 -17.25
CA PHE A 26 1.00 -2.14 -17.22
C PHE A 26 1.30 -1.32 -18.47
N ALA A 27 2.47 -1.49 -19.10
CA ALA A 27 2.74 -0.89 -20.41
C ALA A 27 1.81 -1.42 -21.51
N LEU A 28 1.53 -2.73 -21.52
CA LEU A 28 0.57 -3.32 -22.46
C LEU A 28 -0.87 -2.92 -22.14
N LEU A 29 -1.19 -2.74 -20.85
CA LEU A 29 -2.50 -2.25 -20.42
C LEU A 29 -2.71 -0.80 -20.85
N GLU A 30 -1.72 0.06 -20.67
CA GLU A 30 -1.76 1.45 -21.16
C GLU A 30 -1.94 1.50 -22.67
N GLN A 31 -1.23 0.67 -23.43
CA GLN A 31 -1.42 0.58 -24.88
C GLN A 31 -2.87 0.23 -25.27
N LYS A 32 -3.55 -0.60 -24.47
CA LYS A 32 -4.95 -1.01 -24.70
C LYS A 32 -5.96 0.02 -24.20
N ALA A 33 -5.69 0.65 -23.06
CA ALA A 33 -6.58 1.62 -22.43
C ALA A 33 -6.47 3.01 -23.08
N GLY A 34 -5.29 3.34 -23.60
CA GLY A 34 -4.93 4.61 -24.20
C GLY A 34 -4.13 5.52 -23.25
N LEU A 35 -3.10 6.17 -23.81
CA LEU A 35 -2.23 7.10 -23.09
C LEU A 35 -3.00 8.36 -22.64
N CYS A 36 -3.82 8.92 -23.52
CA CYS A 36 -4.63 10.10 -23.22
C CYS A 36 -5.63 9.82 -22.10
N GLU A 37 -6.29 8.67 -22.15
CA GLU A 37 -7.27 8.20 -21.17
C GLU A 37 -6.61 8.00 -19.79
N THR A 38 -5.37 7.51 -19.78
CA THR A 38 -4.55 7.36 -18.57
C THR A 38 -4.24 8.72 -17.95
N VAL A 39 -3.80 9.68 -18.78
CA VAL A 39 -3.51 11.05 -18.35
C VAL A 39 -4.77 11.78 -17.86
N GLU A 40 -5.89 11.62 -18.55
CA GLU A 40 -7.17 12.20 -18.14
C GLU A 40 -7.68 11.60 -16.83
N MET A 41 -7.50 10.29 -16.62
CA MET A 41 -7.83 9.68 -15.33
C MET A 41 -6.95 10.21 -14.21
N ALA A 42 -5.64 10.37 -14.44
CA ALA A 42 -4.73 10.96 -13.47
C ALA A 42 -5.19 12.37 -13.05
N LYS A 43 -5.57 13.22 -14.01
CA LYS A 43 -6.13 14.55 -13.72
C LYS A 43 -7.46 14.47 -12.95
N LYS A 44 -8.34 13.53 -13.30
CA LYS A 44 -9.65 13.35 -12.62
C LYS A 44 -9.51 12.98 -11.16
N VAL A 45 -8.48 12.21 -10.80
CA VAL A 45 -8.17 11.91 -9.39
C VAL A 45 -7.33 13.03 -8.74
N GLY A 46 -7.10 14.15 -9.40
CA GLY A 46 -6.39 15.30 -8.83
C GLY A 46 -4.88 15.17 -8.81
N TYR A 47 -4.30 14.30 -9.64
CA TYR A 47 -2.87 14.25 -9.80
C TYR A 47 -2.34 15.50 -10.51
N GLU A 48 -1.34 16.13 -9.89
CA GLU A 48 -0.62 17.27 -10.42
C GLU A 48 0.88 17.06 -10.20
N ARG A 49 1.69 17.54 -11.15
CA ARG A 49 3.14 17.47 -10.98
C ARG A 49 3.60 18.43 -9.90
N GLY A 50 4.60 18.00 -9.12
CA GLY A 50 5.21 18.82 -8.07
C GLY A 50 5.96 20.05 -8.58
N ASP A 51 6.30 20.11 -9.86
CA ASP A 51 6.92 21.26 -10.51
C ASP A 51 5.91 22.24 -11.15
N GLY A 52 4.60 22.00 -10.96
CA GLY A 52 3.52 22.81 -11.50
C GLY A 52 3.36 22.75 -13.03
N LYS A 53 4.11 21.88 -13.72
CA LYS A 53 3.99 21.69 -15.16
C LYS A 53 2.86 20.72 -15.50
N LYS A 54 2.52 20.65 -16.78
CA LYS A 54 1.59 19.63 -17.30
C LYS A 54 2.23 18.24 -17.23
N ILE A 55 1.39 17.23 -16.98
CA ILE A 55 1.74 15.81 -17.07
C ILE A 55 2.40 15.53 -18.42
N VAL A 56 3.50 14.77 -18.44
CA VAL A 56 4.18 14.40 -19.68
C VAL A 56 3.45 13.22 -20.31
N GLU A 57 2.96 13.42 -21.53
CA GLU A 57 2.26 12.40 -22.31
C GLU A 57 3.27 11.47 -23.00
N ALA A 58 3.89 10.58 -22.24
CA ALA A 58 4.82 9.58 -22.73
C ALA A 58 4.47 8.17 -22.21
N PRO A 59 4.76 7.08 -22.95
CA PRO A 59 4.46 5.71 -22.51
C PRO A 59 5.13 5.29 -21.18
N SER A 60 6.09 6.08 -20.69
CA SER A 60 6.71 5.85 -19.38
C SER A 60 5.84 6.31 -18.21
N ILE A 61 4.74 7.03 -18.44
CA ILE A 61 3.89 7.56 -17.37
C ILE A 61 3.32 6.46 -16.48
N THR A 62 2.92 5.32 -17.05
CA THR A 62 2.46 4.14 -16.30
C THR A 62 3.51 3.56 -15.35
N LEU A 63 4.79 3.91 -15.54
CA LEU A 63 5.91 3.49 -14.69
C LEU A 63 6.30 4.54 -13.64
N GLY A 64 5.56 5.65 -13.54
CA GLY A 64 5.81 6.69 -12.54
C GLY A 64 6.98 7.61 -12.88
N SER A 65 7.20 7.95 -14.15
CA SER A 65 8.26 8.89 -14.58
C SER A 65 7.98 10.36 -14.24
N GLU A 66 6.85 10.65 -13.61
CA GLU A 66 6.42 12.00 -13.27
C GLU A 66 7.03 12.50 -11.95
N VAL A 67 7.16 13.82 -11.82
CA VAL A 67 7.57 14.45 -10.55
C VAL A 67 6.33 14.58 -9.67
N SER A 68 6.20 13.72 -8.66
CA SER A 68 5.04 13.69 -7.76
C SER A 68 5.37 14.25 -6.38
N THR A 69 4.39 14.88 -5.72
CA THR A 69 4.48 15.24 -4.30
C THR A 69 3.68 14.25 -3.44
N PRO A 70 4.05 14.04 -2.16
CA PRO A 70 3.24 13.24 -1.26
C PRO A 70 1.79 13.72 -1.15
N LEU A 71 1.57 15.04 -1.14
CA LEU A 71 0.22 15.60 -1.08
C LEU A 71 -0.62 15.25 -2.31
N SER A 72 -0.05 15.35 -3.52
CA SER A 72 -0.77 14.99 -4.74
C SER A 72 -1.10 13.49 -4.78
N MET A 73 -0.16 12.64 -4.37
CA MET A 73 -0.39 11.19 -4.32
C MET A 73 -1.43 10.79 -3.26
N ALA A 74 -1.38 11.40 -2.07
CA ALA A 74 -2.36 11.15 -1.02
C ALA A 74 -3.76 11.60 -1.46
N GLY A 75 -3.88 12.76 -2.11
CA GLY A 75 -5.13 13.25 -2.69
C GLY A 75 -5.69 12.32 -3.77
N ALA A 76 -4.83 11.84 -4.67
CA ALA A 76 -5.24 10.88 -5.70
C ALA A 76 -5.76 9.57 -5.12
N TYR A 77 -5.08 9.01 -4.13
CA TYR A 77 -5.49 7.76 -3.49
C TYR A 77 -6.73 7.96 -2.59
N ALA A 78 -6.96 9.16 -2.08
CA ALA A 78 -8.20 9.49 -1.38
C ALA A 78 -9.43 9.38 -2.28
N ALA A 79 -9.28 9.58 -3.61
CA ALA A 79 -10.38 9.34 -4.54
C ALA A 79 -10.81 7.87 -4.57
N PHE A 80 -9.89 6.91 -4.42
CA PHE A 80 -10.22 5.48 -4.33
C PHE A 80 -10.89 5.14 -2.99
N ALA A 81 -10.34 5.67 -1.89
CA ALA A 81 -10.92 5.54 -0.55
C ALA A 81 -12.36 6.07 -0.50
N ASN A 82 -12.59 7.22 -1.13
CA ASN A 82 -13.88 7.91 -1.23
C ASN A 82 -14.72 7.44 -2.43
N ARG A 83 -14.60 6.15 -2.78
CA ARG A 83 -15.42 5.45 -3.78
C ARG A 83 -15.57 6.20 -5.11
N GLY A 84 -14.47 6.77 -5.57
CA GLY A 84 -14.35 7.45 -6.87
C GLY A 84 -14.66 8.95 -6.84
N THR A 85 -14.85 9.56 -5.68
CA THR A 85 -14.99 11.03 -5.54
C THR A 85 -13.67 11.64 -5.08
N TYR A 86 -13.07 12.47 -5.92
CA TYR A 86 -11.91 13.29 -5.53
C TYR A 86 -12.40 14.58 -4.88
N CYS A 87 -11.74 15.02 -3.82
CA CYS A 87 -11.98 16.30 -3.17
C CYS A 87 -10.65 17.04 -3.01
N THR A 88 -10.60 18.33 -3.36
CA THR A 88 -9.36 19.10 -3.31
C THR A 88 -8.86 19.23 -1.86
N PRO A 89 -7.57 18.97 -1.58
CA PRO A 89 -7.03 19.11 -0.24
C PRO A 89 -7.03 20.59 0.19
N ILE A 90 -7.41 20.84 1.44
CA ILE A 90 -7.33 22.15 2.09
C ILE A 90 -6.59 22.02 3.42
N ALA A 91 -5.81 23.05 3.79
CA ALA A 91 -5.05 23.06 5.03
C ALA A 91 -5.66 23.96 6.12
N ILE A 92 -6.64 24.80 5.75
CA ILE A 92 -7.20 25.83 6.63
C ILE A 92 -8.69 25.56 6.81
N GLU A 93 -9.10 25.20 8.03
CA GLU A 93 -10.50 24.96 8.37
C GLU A 93 -11.25 26.25 8.74
N SER A 94 -10.59 27.17 9.44
CA SER A 94 -11.16 28.47 9.79
C SER A 94 -10.09 29.51 10.07
N ILE A 95 -10.43 30.78 9.85
CA ILE A 95 -9.63 31.95 10.26
C ILE A 95 -10.56 32.89 11.02
N THR A 96 -10.09 33.38 12.16
CA THR A 96 -10.80 34.41 12.96
C THR A 96 -9.85 35.59 13.17
N ASP A 97 -10.33 36.81 12.94
CA ASP A 97 -9.55 38.03 13.14
C ASP A 97 -9.53 38.48 14.62
N PRO A 98 -8.73 39.50 15.00
CA PRO A 98 -8.68 39.99 16.38
C PRO A 98 -9.99 40.60 16.93
N ASN A 99 -11.00 40.82 16.09
CA ASN A 99 -12.31 41.32 16.48
C ASN A 99 -13.36 40.18 16.50
N ASP A 100 -12.92 38.92 16.58
CA ASP A 100 -13.76 37.71 16.53
C ASP A 100 -14.55 37.53 15.22
N LYS A 101 -14.15 38.20 14.14
CA LYS A 101 -14.81 38.05 12.84
C LYS A 101 -14.23 36.86 12.08
N LYS A 102 -15.11 35.94 11.68
CA LYS A 102 -14.75 34.83 10.79
C LYS A 102 -14.36 35.33 9.40
N ILE A 103 -13.20 34.90 8.90
CA ILE A 103 -12.71 35.16 7.56
C ILE A 103 -12.98 33.92 6.70
N LYS A 104 -13.45 34.14 5.47
CA LYS A 104 -13.71 33.05 4.52
C LYS A 104 -12.40 32.36 4.14
N VAL A 105 -12.38 31.04 4.21
CA VAL A 105 -11.26 30.19 3.80
C VAL A 105 -11.62 29.41 2.52
N PRO A 106 -10.63 28.89 1.77
CA PRO A 106 -10.90 28.00 0.65
C PRO A 106 -11.70 26.77 1.09
N GLU A 107 -12.79 26.48 0.40
CA GLU A 107 -13.59 25.27 0.61
C GLU A 107 -13.06 24.15 -0.30
N THR A 108 -13.22 22.90 0.15
CA THR A 108 -12.92 21.75 -0.68
C THR A 108 -13.92 21.66 -1.84
N GLN A 109 -13.43 21.33 -3.04
CA GLN A 109 -14.26 21.08 -4.20
C GLN A 109 -14.20 19.59 -4.51
N CYS A 110 -15.36 18.94 -4.58
CA CYS A 110 -15.47 17.52 -4.85
C CYS A 110 -16.02 17.25 -6.25
N SER A 111 -15.44 16.27 -6.94
CA SER A 111 -15.89 15.82 -8.26
C SER A 111 -15.77 14.29 -8.39
N ARG A 112 -16.66 13.71 -9.20
CA ARG A 112 -16.69 12.26 -9.47
C ARG A 112 -15.60 11.94 -10.51
N ALA A 113 -14.54 11.25 -10.08
CA ALA A 113 -13.45 10.81 -10.94
C ALA A 113 -13.77 9.49 -11.67
N MET A 114 -14.42 8.57 -10.95
CA MET A 114 -14.83 7.25 -11.47
C MET A 114 -16.12 6.74 -10.81
N SER A 115 -16.67 5.66 -11.34
CA SER A 115 -17.83 5.00 -10.72
C SER A 115 -17.45 4.36 -9.38
N GLU A 116 -18.42 4.22 -8.49
CA GLU A 116 -18.20 3.56 -7.19
C GLU A 116 -17.73 2.11 -7.38
N ASN A 117 -18.35 1.38 -8.31
CA ASN A 117 -17.94 0.00 -8.62
C ASN A 117 -16.49 -0.08 -9.14
N THR A 118 -16.05 0.90 -9.93
CA THR A 118 -14.64 0.98 -10.38
C THR A 118 -13.71 1.20 -9.20
N ALA A 119 -14.03 2.13 -8.31
CA ALA A 119 -13.22 2.41 -7.12
C ALA A 119 -13.19 1.22 -6.16
N ASP A 120 -14.34 0.58 -5.91
CA ASP A 120 -14.44 -0.61 -5.05
C ASP A 120 -13.64 -1.79 -5.65
N THR A 121 -13.62 -1.93 -6.99
CA THR A 121 -12.77 -2.92 -7.70
C THR A 121 -11.27 -2.63 -7.48
N ILE A 122 -10.87 -1.36 -7.61
CA ILE A 122 -9.49 -0.92 -7.33
C ILE A 122 -9.12 -1.19 -5.87
N ASN A 123 -10.00 -0.89 -4.92
CA ASN A 123 -9.80 -1.16 -3.49
C ASN A 123 -9.54 -2.65 -3.24
N GLN A 124 -10.35 -3.53 -3.84
CA GLN A 124 -10.19 -4.97 -3.68
C GLN A 124 -8.88 -5.50 -4.28
N MET A 125 -8.41 -4.91 -5.39
CA MET A 125 -7.12 -5.28 -5.98
C MET A 125 -5.93 -4.75 -5.18
N LEU A 126 -5.99 -3.50 -4.70
CA LEU A 126 -4.94 -2.88 -3.89
C LEU A 126 -4.86 -3.45 -2.47
N LYS A 127 -5.96 -4.02 -1.95
CA LYS A 127 -5.95 -4.83 -0.73
C LYS A 127 -5.02 -6.05 -0.88
N GLY A 128 -5.01 -6.71 -2.04
CA GLY A 128 -4.07 -7.80 -2.31
C GLY A 128 -2.60 -7.37 -2.21
N VAL A 129 -2.25 -6.16 -2.64
CA VAL A 129 -0.86 -5.66 -2.56
C VAL A 129 -0.32 -5.67 -1.12
N VAL A 130 -1.17 -5.38 -0.14
CA VAL A 130 -0.80 -5.31 1.28
C VAL A 130 -1.05 -6.62 2.05
N GLU A 131 -1.77 -7.57 1.46
CA GLU A 131 -2.02 -8.90 2.03
C GLU A 131 -0.98 -9.94 1.58
N ASP A 132 -0.70 -10.00 0.28
CA ASP A 132 0.16 -11.03 -0.32
C ASP A 132 1.11 -10.49 -1.42
N GLY A 133 1.15 -9.17 -1.60
CA GLY A 133 1.98 -8.49 -2.61
C GLY A 133 3.21 -7.77 -2.06
N THR A 134 3.71 -6.82 -2.86
CA THR A 134 4.93 -6.05 -2.54
C THR A 134 4.80 -5.17 -1.29
N GLY A 135 3.57 -4.89 -0.84
CA GLY A 135 3.26 -4.02 0.29
C GLY A 135 3.00 -4.75 1.62
N THR A 136 3.21 -6.06 1.69
CA THR A 136 2.83 -6.91 2.84
C THR A 136 3.29 -6.36 4.20
N GLN A 137 4.49 -5.78 4.29
CA GLN A 137 5.02 -5.24 5.55
C GLN A 137 4.25 -4.01 6.06
N ALA A 138 3.58 -3.27 5.16
CA ALA A 138 2.79 -2.11 5.49
C ALA A 138 1.36 -2.46 5.95
N GLY A 139 0.87 -3.67 5.62
CA GLY A 139 -0.52 -4.06 5.89
C GLY A 139 -0.94 -3.88 7.35
N LEU A 140 -2.12 -3.28 7.56
CA LEU A 140 -2.79 -3.21 8.86
C LEU A 140 -3.63 -4.48 9.05
N SER A 141 -3.53 -5.10 10.22
CA SER A 141 -4.24 -6.36 10.52
C SER A 141 -5.57 -6.16 11.23
N ASP A 142 -5.82 -4.95 11.76
CA ASP A 142 -6.96 -4.62 12.61
C ASP A 142 -8.08 -3.85 11.87
N ARG A 143 -7.86 -3.48 10.60
CA ARG A 143 -8.81 -2.73 9.77
C ARG A 143 -8.52 -2.90 8.28
N ASP A 144 -9.54 -2.65 7.47
CA ASP A 144 -9.40 -2.65 6.02
C ASP A 144 -8.45 -1.54 5.56
N ASN A 145 -7.49 -1.94 4.73
CA ASN A 145 -6.51 -1.05 4.14
C ASN A 145 -6.10 -1.54 2.75
N ALA A 146 -5.68 -0.60 1.93
CA ALA A 146 -5.23 -0.83 0.57
C ALA A 146 -4.05 0.10 0.29
N GLY A 147 -3.13 -0.32 -0.56
CA GLY A 147 -1.98 0.53 -0.88
C GLY A 147 -1.12 -0.02 -2.00
N LYS A 148 -0.13 0.78 -2.39
CA LYS A 148 0.80 0.44 -3.46
C LYS A 148 2.20 0.91 -3.13
N THR A 149 3.17 0.05 -3.43
CA THR A 149 4.59 0.38 -3.41
C THR A 149 5.02 1.03 -4.73
N GLY A 150 5.97 1.95 -4.65
CA GLY A 150 6.75 2.45 -5.79
C GLY A 150 8.24 2.44 -5.48
N THR A 151 9.07 2.18 -6.48
CA THR A 151 10.53 2.28 -6.37
C THR A 151 11.09 2.65 -7.73
N THR A 152 11.83 3.75 -7.82
CA THR A 152 12.42 4.21 -9.08
C THR A 152 13.74 3.50 -9.37
N ASN A 153 14.24 3.67 -10.59
CA ASN A 153 15.55 3.16 -10.99
C ASN A 153 16.65 3.59 -10.02
N ASP A 154 17.63 2.70 -9.81
CA ASP A 154 18.70 2.85 -8.81
C ASP A 154 18.22 3.13 -7.38
N ARG A 155 16.92 2.89 -7.11
CA ARG A 155 16.27 3.12 -5.83
C ARG A 155 16.46 4.55 -5.34
N LYS A 156 16.44 5.52 -6.26
CA LYS A 156 16.57 6.95 -5.92
C LYS A 156 15.37 7.49 -5.16
N ASP A 157 14.21 6.87 -5.36
CA ASP A 157 12.97 7.16 -4.66
C ASP A 157 12.29 5.85 -4.26
N ALA A 158 11.85 5.77 -3.01
CA ALA A 158 10.99 4.72 -2.50
C ALA A 158 9.67 5.34 -2.01
N TRP A 159 8.56 4.75 -2.43
CA TRP A 159 7.22 5.22 -2.12
C TRP A 159 6.36 4.12 -1.53
N PHE A 160 5.50 4.52 -0.60
CA PHE A 160 4.31 3.78 -0.25
C PHE A 160 3.13 4.74 -0.16
N VAL A 161 2.07 4.46 -0.88
CA VAL A 161 0.82 5.23 -0.80
C VAL A 161 -0.29 4.26 -0.46
N GLY A 162 -1.03 4.54 0.60
CA GLY A 162 -2.07 3.65 1.08
C GLY A 162 -3.14 4.40 1.87
N TYR A 163 -4.26 3.73 2.05
CA TYR A 163 -5.45 4.32 2.65
C TYR A 163 -6.33 3.28 3.36
N THR A 164 -7.11 3.81 4.29
CA THR A 164 -8.36 3.22 4.81
C THR A 164 -9.53 4.01 4.20
N PRO A 165 -10.80 3.60 4.37
CA PRO A 165 -11.93 4.36 3.81
C PRO A 165 -12.02 5.82 4.27
N ASN A 166 -11.42 6.17 5.41
CA ASN A 166 -11.50 7.50 6.02
C ASN A 166 -10.16 8.25 6.10
N LEU A 167 -9.05 7.70 5.60
CA LEU A 167 -7.75 8.40 5.56
C LEU A 167 -6.85 7.86 4.46
N SER A 168 -6.23 8.76 3.70
CA SER A 168 -5.20 8.44 2.69
C SER A 168 -3.88 9.08 3.09
N THR A 169 -2.78 8.33 2.99
CA THR A 169 -1.44 8.77 3.35
C THR A 169 -0.43 8.32 2.30
N ALA A 170 0.49 9.22 1.95
CA ALA A 170 1.63 8.95 1.07
C ALA A 170 2.93 9.16 1.85
N VAL A 171 3.84 8.21 1.75
CA VAL A 171 5.19 8.29 2.31
C VAL A 171 6.20 8.14 1.19
N TRP A 172 7.15 9.07 1.16
CA TRP A 172 8.31 9.05 0.29
C TRP A 172 9.58 9.01 1.14
N VAL A 173 10.55 8.25 0.67
CA VAL A 173 11.93 8.30 1.15
C VAL A 173 12.85 8.41 -0.05
N GLY A 174 13.77 9.34 0.00
CA GLY A 174 14.80 9.58 -0.99
C GLY A 174 15.68 10.75 -0.58
N ASP A 175 16.62 11.10 -1.45
CA ASP A 175 17.50 12.25 -1.27
C ASP A 175 16.87 13.49 -1.93
N ASP A 176 16.64 14.54 -1.15
CA ASP A 176 16.09 15.82 -1.60
C ASP A 176 17.16 16.90 -1.84
N ILE A 177 18.44 16.60 -1.61
CA ILE A 177 19.55 17.55 -1.72
C ILE A 177 20.45 17.21 -2.91
N GLY A 178 20.40 18.05 -3.94
CA GLY A 178 21.34 17.95 -5.08
C GLY A 178 21.01 16.79 -6.03
N GLU A 179 22.02 16.00 -6.39
CA GLU A 179 21.81 14.81 -7.23
C GLU A 179 21.26 13.66 -6.39
N LYS A 180 20.14 13.07 -6.83
CA LYS A 180 19.53 11.95 -6.11
C LYS A 180 20.51 10.77 -5.95
N SER A 181 20.88 10.52 -4.70
CA SER A 181 21.71 9.38 -4.32
C SER A 181 20.98 8.06 -4.52
N SER A 182 21.72 7.05 -4.98
CA SER A 182 21.20 5.68 -4.99
C SER A 182 21.08 5.14 -3.56
N MET A 183 19.99 4.44 -3.26
CA MET A 183 19.75 3.86 -1.93
C MET A 183 20.09 2.36 -1.86
N PHE A 184 21.27 1.98 -2.39
CA PHE A 184 21.90 0.68 -2.16
C PHE A 184 22.97 0.79 -1.07
N ASN A 185 23.06 -0.21 -0.19
CA ASN A 185 24.06 -0.29 0.89
C ASN A 185 24.12 0.98 1.76
N VAL A 186 22.96 1.53 2.09
CA VAL A 186 22.84 2.80 2.84
C VAL A 186 22.48 2.56 4.29
N THR A 187 22.83 3.50 5.16
CA THR A 187 22.36 3.52 6.55
C THR A 187 21.44 4.72 6.76
N ILE A 188 20.19 4.47 7.14
CA ILE A 188 19.16 5.49 7.37
C ILE A 188 18.68 5.35 8.81
N GLY A 189 18.73 6.42 9.60
CA GLY A 189 18.29 6.40 10.99
C GLY A 189 19.03 5.38 11.88
N GLY A 190 20.29 5.06 11.54
CA GLY A 190 21.09 4.05 12.25
C GLY A 190 20.83 2.59 11.86
N GLN A 191 19.95 2.34 10.88
CA GLN A 191 19.69 1.00 10.33
C GLN A 191 20.29 0.85 8.94
N TYR A 192 20.98 -0.26 8.71
CA TYR A 192 21.57 -0.59 7.41
C TYR A 192 20.53 -1.27 6.49
N TYR A 193 20.55 -0.88 5.22
CA TYR A 193 19.74 -1.45 4.14
C TYR A 193 20.66 -1.82 2.97
N ASP A 194 20.68 -3.09 2.59
CA ASP A 194 21.31 -3.55 1.34
C ASP A 194 20.64 -2.90 0.12
N LYS A 195 19.31 -2.78 0.18
CA LYS A 195 18.50 -2.08 -0.82
C LYS A 195 17.24 -1.48 -0.20
N VAL A 196 16.99 -0.20 -0.45
CA VAL A 196 15.73 0.44 -0.04
C VAL A 196 14.63 0.17 -1.07
N CYS A 197 13.46 -0.24 -0.62
CA CYS A 197 12.29 -0.48 -1.49
C CYS A 197 11.02 0.10 -0.87
N GLY A 198 9.97 0.31 -1.68
CA GLY A 198 8.70 0.87 -1.22
C GLY A 198 8.06 0.10 -0.05
N GLY A 199 8.11 -1.24 -0.09
CA GLY A 199 7.63 -2.08 1.02
C GLY A 199 8.60 -2.18 2.20
N CYS A 200 9.87 -1.84 2.01
CA CYS A 200 10.95 -2.08 2.98
C CYS A 200 11.09 -0.96 4.00
N LEU A 201 10.80 0.30 3.62
CA LEU A 201 11.01 1.48 4.48
C LEU A 201 9.81 2.44 4.51
N PRO A 202 9.33 3.03 3.40
CA PRO A 202 8.17 3.91 3.46
C PRO A 202 6.89 3.17 3.84
N GLY A 203 6.76 1.87 3.52
CA GLY A 203 5.65 1.02 3.98
C GLY A 203 5.55 0.93 5.51
N PRO A 204 6.61 0.50 6.23
CA PRO A 204 6.64 0.54 7.70
C PRO A 204 6.38 1.93 8.30
N ILE A 205 6.92 3.01 7.71
CA ILE A 205 6.65 4.38 8.17
C ILE A 205 5.16 4.72 8.01
N TRP A 206 4.57 4.39 6.86
CA TRP A 206 3.14 4.56 6.60
C TRP A 206 2.29 3.81 7.63
N LYS A 207 2.66 2.56 7.94
CA LYS A 207 1.97 1.73 8.93
C LYS A 207 1.97 2.38 10.31
N ILE A 208 3.11 2.90 10.76
CA ILE A 208 3.24 3.62 12.04
C ILE A 208 2.34 4.86 12.04
N ALA A 209 2.40 5.67 10.98
CA ALA A 209 1.60 6.90 10.88
C ALA A 209 0.09 6.60 10.92
N MET A 210 -0.38 5.62 10.13
CA MET A 210 -1.80 5.24 10.08
C MET A 210 -2.30 4.65 11.39
N THR A 211 -1.48 3.81 12.06
CA THR A 211 -1.81 3.22 13.36
C THR A 211 -1.94 4.31 14.43
N GLY A 212 -1.08 5.32 14.41
CA GLY A 212 -1.14 6.44 15.35
C GLY A 212 -2.28 7.43 15.08
N ALA A 213 -2.67 7.60 13.81
CA ALA A 213 -3.68 8.57 13.40
C ALA A 213 -5.13 8.08 13.56
N LEU A 214 -5.36 6.76 13.54
CA LEU A 214 -6.71 6.19 13.46
C LEU A 214 -6.98 5.18 14.57
N ASN A 215 -8.17 5.27 15.16
CA ASN A 215 -8.73 4.20 15.97
C ASN A 215 -9.35 3.09 15.09
N ALA A 216 -9.02 1.82 15.35
CA ALA A 216 -9.45 0.68 14.53
C ALA A 216 -10.97 0.54 14.51
N SER A 217 -11.59 0.67 15.69
CA SER A 217 -13.04 0.51 15.87
C SER A 217 -13.87 1.58 15.15
N GLU A 218 -13.25 2.69 14.76
CA GLU A 218 -13.90 3.82 14.09
C GLU A 218 -13.60 3.83 12.58
N THR A 219 -12.76 2.91 12.10
CA THR A 219 -12.42 2.83 10.68
C THR A 219 -13.48 2.00 9.93
N PRO A 220 -14.14 2.56 8.89
CA PRO A 220 -15.09 1.80 8.10
C PRO A 220 -14.44 0.64 7.34
N GLN A 221 -15.27 -0.27 6.82
CA GLN A 221 -14.83 -1.35 5.92
C GLN A 221 -14.95 -0.92 4.46
N PHE A 222 -14.17 -1.54 3.58
CA PHE A 222 -14.39 -1.40 2.14
C PHE A 222 -15.66 -2.13 1.72
N ASN A 223 -16.27 -1.67 0.62
CA ASN A 223 -17.37 -2.42 0.01
C ASN A 223 -16.79 -3.64 -0.74
N PRO A 224 -17.20 -4.86 -0.38
CA PRO A 224 -16.70 -6.06 -1.02
C PRO A 224 -17.22 -6.15 -2.45
N VAL A 225 -16.33 -6.41 -3.39
CA VAL A 225 -16.66 -6.71 -4.79
C VAL A 225 -15.88 -7.91 -5.27
N SER A 226 -16.49 -8.72 -6.14
CA SER A 226 -15.80 -9.86 -6.75
C SER A 226 -14.92 -9.40 -7.89
N VAL A 227 -13.61 -9.53 -7.74
CA VAL A 227 -12.65 -9.27 -8.83
C VAL A 227 -12.31 -10.59 -9.54
N PRO A 228 -12.49 -10.70 -10.86
CA PRO A 228 -12.08 -11.88 -11.61
C PRO A 228 -10.57 -12.12 -11.45
N ARG A 229 -10.20 -13.28 -10.90
CA ARG A 229 -8.81 -13.75 -10.85
C ARG A 229 -8.58 -14.80 -11.94
N ALA A 230 -7.38 -14.88 -12.48
CA ALA A 230 -7.03 -16.01 -13.33
C ALA A 230 -7.14 -17.29 -12.50
N LYS A 231 -7.71 -18.35 -13.09
CA LYS A 231 -7.62 -19.67 -12.48
C LYS A 231 -6.13 -20.03 -12.38
N PRO A 232 -5.68 -20.62 -11.27
CA PRO A 232 -4.36 -21.25 -11.22
C PRO A 232 -4.21 -22.13 -12.46
N LYS A 233 -3.06 -22.09 -13.13
CA LYS A 233 -2.77 -23.13 -14.12
C LYS A 233 -2.83 -24.43 -13.34
N GLU A 234 -3.79 -25.29 -13.64
CA GLU A 234 -3.72 -26.68 -13.22
C GLU A 234 -2.38 -27.18 -13.75
N ASP A 235 -1.48 -27.53 -12.83
CA ASP A 235 -0.33 -28.33 -13.19
C ASP A 235 -0.92 -29.55 -13.86
N LYS A 236 -0.76 -29.65 -15.18
CA LYS A 236 -0.97 -30.92 -15.85
C LYS A 236 0.08 -31.83 -15.23
N GLU A 237 -0.32 -32.59 -14.21
CA GLU A 237 0.35 -33.82 -13.84
C GLU A 237 0.62 -34.52 -15.15
N LYS A 238 1.92 -34.70 -15.45
CA LYS A 238 2.33 -35.51 -16.57
C LYS A 238 1.77 -36.90 -16.29
N GLU A 239 0.63 -37.24 -16.91
CA GLU A 239 0.16 -38.61 -16.96
C GLU A 239 1.33 -39.47 -17.45
N GLY A 240 1.65 -40.47 -16.62
CA GLY A 240 2.83 -41.31 -16.77
C GLY A 240 2.87 -42.02 -18.12
N GLY A 241 3.94 -41.77 -18.85
CA GLY A 241 4.48 -42.72 -19.81
C GLY A 241 5.61 -43.48 -19.13
N ASP A 242 5.38 -44.76 -18.86
CA ASP A 242 6.37 -45.76 -18.47
C ASP A 242 7.61 -45.68 -19.39
N GLY A 243 8.81 -45.65 -18.83
CA GLY A 243 10.03 -45.64 -19.66
C GLY A 243 11.34 -45.29 -18.96
N ASP A 244 11.83 -46.26 -18.19
CA ASP A 244 13.25 -46.59 -18.02
C ASP A 244 14.10 -45.91 -16.92
N ARG A 245 14.90 -46.78 -16.29
CA ARG A 245 15.73 -46.57 -15.10
C ARG A 245 17.03 -45.87 -15.45
N GLY A 246 17.49 -45.01 -14.55
CA GLY A 246 18.86 -44.54 -14.49
C GLY A 246 19.12 -43.94 -13.11
N ASP A 247 19.77 -44.70 -12.25
CA ASP A 247 20.33 -44.26 -10.97
C ASP A 247 21.33 -43.12 -11.22
N ASP A 248 21.24 -42.03 -10.44
CA ASP A 248 22.43 -41.27 -10.04
C ASP A 248 22.15 -40.51 -8.73
N ASP A 249 22.97 -40.82 -7.72
CA ASP A 249 23.00 -40.21 -6.39
C ASP A 249 23.67 -38.83 -6.47
N GLY A 250 23.13 -37.84 -5.74
CA GLY A 250 23.74 -36.51 -5.66
C GLY A 250 23.03 -35.53 -4.73
N ASP A 251 23.42 -35.59 -3.46
CA ASP A 251 23.45 -34.57 -2.41
C ASP A 251 22.36 -33.47 -2.32
N ARG A 252 21.65 -33.50 -1.18
CA ARG A 252 20.77 -32.45 -0.65
C ARG A 252 21.59 -31.41 0.13
N GLU A 253 21.46 -30.14 -0.23
CA GLU A 253 21.72 -29.02 0.69
C GLU A 253 20.44 -28.20 0.90
N ASP A 254 19.94 -28.27 2.14
CA ASP A 254 18.80 -27.51 2.65
C ASP A 254 19.22 -26.06 2.97
N GLY A 255 18.93 -25.12 2.07
CA GLY A 255 19.09 -23.67 2.30
C GLY A 255 17.77 -22.99 2.66
N LYS A 256 17.41 -22.94 3.95
CA LYS A 256 16.33 -22.07 4.47
C LYS A 256 16.80 -20.61 4.56
N PRO A 257 16.11 -19.61 3.98
CA PRO A 257 16.31 -18.22 4.38
C PRO A 257 15.57 -17.93 5.68
N GLY A 258 16.31 -17.46 6.69
CA GLY A 258 15.84 -17.20 8.04
C GLY A 258 14.80 -16.09 8.15
N GLY A 259 13.87 -16.29 9.09
CA GLY A 259 12.93 -15.27 9.54
C GLY A 259 13.68 -14.13 10.24
N ILE A 260 13.31 -12.90 9.90
CA ILE A 260 13.80 -11.70 10.57
C ILE A 260 13.07 -11.58 11.91
N GLN A 261 13.83 -11.75 12.99
CA GLN A 261 13.39 -11.50 14.37
C GLN A 261 13.38 -9.98 14.61
N LEU A 262 12.22 -9.41 14.91
CA LEU A 262 12.12 -8.04 15.39
C LEU A 262 12.75 -7.94 16.81
N PRO A 263 13.52 -6.89 17.12
CA PRO A 263 14.07 -6.69 18.46
C PRO A 263 12.93 -6.37 19.46
N PRO A 264 12.92 -6.96 20.67
CA PRO A 264 11.95 -6.62 21.70
C PRO A 264 12.28 -5.24 22.29
N GLY A 265 11.33 -4.28 22.22
CA GLY A 265 11.50 -2.97 22.85
C GLY A 265 10.59 -1.82 22.39
N LEU A 266 9.73 -2.03 21.38
CA LEU A 266 8.86 -0.97 20.83
C LEU A 266 7.37 -1.11 21.20
N ILE A 267 7.09 -1.76 22.34
CA ILE A 267 5.77 -1.70 23.00
C ILE A 267 6.01 -1.50 24.50
N GLY A 268 6.22 -0.25 24.90
CA GLY A 268 5.77 0.24 26.22
C GLY A 268 4.39 0.84 25.99
N GLY A 269 3.32 0.47 26.68
CA GLY A 269 3.24 0.14 28.09
C GLY A 269 2.34 1.20 28.73
N ALA A 270 1.04 0.94 28.77
CA ALA A 270 0.11 1.65 29.64
C ALA A 270 -0.68 0.58 30.40
N GLY A 271 -0.29 0.37 31.65
CA GLY A 271 -1.03 -0.43 32.61
C GLY A 271 -2.23 0.35 33.16
N GLY A 272 -3.26 -0.39 33.52
CA GLY A 272 -4.41 0.09 34.28
C GLY A 272 -5.14 -1.12 34.84
N GLY A 273 -4.82 -1.48 36.08
CA GLY A 273 -5.39 -2.63 36.77
C GLY A 273 -6.84 -2.41 37.21
N GLY A 274 -7.56 -3.52 37.31
CA GLY A 274 -8.85 -3.65 37.96
C GLY A 274 -9.08 -5.13 38.23
N GLY A 275 -9.04 -5.51 39.50
CA GLY A 275 -9.05 -6.89 39.95
C GLY A 275 -10.44 -7.53 40.05
N ASP A 276 -10.35 -8.85 40.29
CA ASP A 276 -11.25 -9.73 41.03
C ASP A 276 -12.61 -10.11 40.43
N GLN A 277 -12.74 -11.39 40.07
CA GLN A 277 -13.47 -12.39 40.88
C GLN A 277 -13.54 -13.73 40.14
N ASP A 278 -12.98 -14.79 40.74
CA ASP A 278 -13.57 -16.14 40.68
C ASP A 278 -12.81 -17.07 41.63
N GLN A 279 -13.40 -17.35 42.80
CA GLN A 279 -13.26 -18.63 43.47
C GLN A 279 -14.56 -19.01 44.20
N ASP A 280 -15.18 -20.06 43.68
CA ASP A 280 -16.10 -20.94 44.39
C ASP A 280 -15.56 -21.37 45.76
N ARG A 281 -16.43 -21.38 46.79
CA ARG A 281 -16.61 -22.54 47.67
C ARG A 281 -17.81 -22.44 48.61
N ARG A 282 -18.51 -23.58 48.64
CA ARG A 282 -19.62 -24.02 49.50
C ARG A 282 -19.37 -23.84 51.00
N GLY A 283 -20.45 -23.67 51.77
CA GLY A 283 -20.49 -24.01 53.20
C GLY A 283 -21.60 -23.29 53.97
N GLY A 284 -22.62 -24.03 54.42
CA GLY A 284 -23.82 -23.48 55.04
C GLY A 284 -23.77 -23.27 56.56
N GLY A 285 -24.90 -22.79 57.09
CA GLY A 285 -25.27 -22.92 58.51
C GLY A 285 -25.67 -21.61 59.19
N ARG A 286 -26.96 -21.53 59.60
CA ARG A 286 -27.57 -20.95 60.83
C ARG A 286 -26.79 -19.83 61.56
N SER A 287 -27.38 -18.74 62.03
CA SER A 287 -28.66 -18.52 62.75
C SER A 287 -28.82 -17.01 63.04
N GLY A 288 -30.06 -16.54 63.21
CA GLY A 288 -30.39 -15.16 63.68
C GLY A 288 -29.98 -14.90 65.14
N PRO A 289 -30.44 -13.81 65.79
CA PRO A 289 -31.65 -13.02 65.54
C PRO A 289 -31.44 -11.68 64.83
#